data_AF-A0ABD2P9H1-F1
#
_entry.id   AF-A0ABD2P9H1-F1
#
_cell.length_a   1.000
_cell.length_b   1.000
_cell.length_c   1.000
_cell.angle_alpha   90.00
_cell.angle_beta   90.00
_cell.angle_gamma   90.00
#
_symmetry.space_group_name_H-M   'P 1'
#
loop_
_entity.id
_entity.type
_entity.pdbx_description
1 polymer ?
#
loop_
_entity_poly.entity_id
_entity_poly.type
_entity_poly.pdbx_seq_one_letter_code
_entity_poly.pdbx_strand_id
1 'polypeptide(L)'
;MPRLNPNHLKSTELSYELALRNVDPPATVDEKRKLLRGIIAQENSDRSFIEISDPYEFKDNVKELKESIADISTLVSIFQGNSNSDGYKRISSRLTHVSQIVQRMSTEDDNEEKTKQDILRQVLLLEADLDEKVIVLTTPPVIANPVSQSTPSHPSLSPQSTSVKKVPVCKWGMKKFFGRESLVNFLELIDSLKSSRG
;
A
#
# COMPACT_ATOMS: atom_id res chain seq x y z
N MET A 1 -1.26 -3.50 -3.13
CA MET A 1 -1.28 -2.20 -3.81
C MET A 1 -2.35 -1.31 -3.20
N PRO A 2 -2.07 -0.01 -3.03
CA PRO A 2 -3.08 1.01 -2.76
C PRO A 2 -4.15 1.01 -3.85
N ARG A 3 -5.37 1.46 -3.53
CA ARG A 3 -6.44 1.63 -4.52
C ARG A 3 -6.51 3.08 -4.97
N LEU A 4 -6.65 3.29 -6.28
CA LEU A 4 -6.93 4.57 -6.90
C LEU A 4 -8.20 5.19 -6.28
N ASN A 5 -8.10 6.44 -5.82
CA ASN A 5 -9.23 7.21 -5.29
C ASN A 5 -9.42 8.50 -6.11
N PRO A 6 -10.51 8.65 -6.87
CA PRO A 6 -10.76 9.84 -7.69
C PRO A 6 -10.72 11.18 -6.94
N ASN A 7 -10.96 11.20 -5.62
CA ASN A 7 -10.85 12.45 -4.84
C ASN A 7 -9.41 12.95 -4.70
N HIS A 8 -8.41 12.09 -4.89
CA HIS A 8 -6.99 12.42 -4.70
C HIS A 8 -6.33 12.93 -5.98
N LEU A 9 -6.96 12.70 -7.12
CA LEU A 9 -6.47 13.03 -8.46
C LEU A 9 -6.72 14.51 -8.84
N LYS A 10 -5.84 15.04 -9.70
CA LYS A 10 -5.97 16.32 -10.40
C LYS A 10 -7.01 16.25 -11.53
N SER A 11 -7.39 17.41 -12.09
CA SER A 11 -8.37 17.48 -13.19
C SER A 11 -7.87 16.83 -14.49
N THR A 12 -6.56 16.82 -14.75
CA THR A 12 -5.93 16.16 -15.91
C THR A 12 -5.92 14.64 -15.72
N GLU A 13 -5.37 14.17 -14.60
CA GLU A 13 -5.41 12.76 -14.15
C GLU A 13 -6.83 12.17 -14.18
N LEU A 14 -7.84 12.95 -13.75
CA LEU A 14 -9.26 12.59 -13.85
C LEU A 14 -9.79 12.52 -15.29
N SER A 15 -9.37 13.43 -16.17
CA SER A 15 -9.71 13.34 -17.61
C SER A 15 -9.08 12.10 -18.23
N TYR A 16 -7.81 11.84 -17.91
CA TYR A 16 -7.04 10.71 -18.41
C TYR A 16 -7.69 9.37 -18.03
N GLU A 17 -8.01 9.18 -16.75
CA GLU A 17 -8.66 7.94 -16.27
C GLU A 17 -10.07 7.72 -16.85
N LEU A 18 -10.76 8.77 -17.28
CA LEU A 18 -12.04 8.67 -18.01
C LEU A 18 -11.83 8.36 -19.50
N ALA A 19 -10.85 8.99 -20.14
CA ALA A 19 -10.48 8.73 -21.53
C ALA A 19 -10.02 7.27 -21.74
N LEU A 20 -9.23 6.71 -20.80
CA LEU A 20 -8.86 5.28 -20.75
C LEU A 20 -10.05 4.32 -20.81
N ARG A 21 -11.21 4.79 -20.37
CA ARG A 21 -12.46 4.04 -20.24
C ARG A 21 -13.42 4.32 -21.39
N ASN A 22 -12.95 5.00 -22.44
CA ASN A 22 -13.76 5.48 -23.56
C ASN A 22 -14.94 6.35 -23.11
N VAL A 23 -14.74 7.17 -22.07
CA VAL A 23 -15.74 8.09 -21.50
C VAL A 23 -15.26 9.53 -21.64
N ASP A 24 -16.01 10.34 -22.37
CA ASP A 24 -15.74 11.77 -22.50
C ASP A 24 -15.76 12.47 -21.12
N PRO A 25 -14.70 13.19 -20.73
CA PRO A 25 -14.59 13.76 -19.40
C PRO A 25 -15.52 14.98 -19.24
N PRO A 26 -16.42 15.00 -18.23
CA PRO A 26 -17.28 16.14 -17.94
C PRO A 26 -16.51 17.43 -17.67
N ALA A 27 -17.18 18.57 -17.84
CA ALA A 27 -16.58 19.89 -17.66
C ALA A 27 -16.10 20.13 -16.22
N THR A 28 -16.87 19.72 -15.20
CA THR A 28 -16.51 19.99 -13.80
C THR A 28 -15.74 18.84 -13.15
N VAL A 29 -14.82 19.20 -12.24
CA VAL A 29 -14.00 18.22 -11.51
C VAL A 29 -14.86 17.27 -10.67
N ASP A 30 -15.96 17.74 -10.09
CA ASP A 30 -16.81 16.92 -9.23
C ASP A 30 -17.69 15.94 -10.02
N GLU A 31 -18.10 16.30 -11.24
CA GLU A 31 -18.71 15.35 -12.19
C GLU A 31 -17.70 14.28 -12.62
N LYS A 32 -16.47 14.66 -13.01
CA LYS A 32 -15.41 13.69 -13.33
C LYS A 32 -15.18 12.70 -12.19
N ARG A 33 -15.04 13.21 -10.96
CA ARG A 33 -14.90 12.39 -9.73
C ARG A 33 -16.09 11.47 -9.49
N LYS A 34 -17.32 11.97 -9.67
CA LYS A 34 -18.56 11.20 -9.49
C LYS A 34 -18.64 10.07 -10.51
N LEU A 35 -18.34 10.36 -11.77
CA LEU A 35 -18.37 9.42 -12.88
C LEU A 35 -17.30 8.33 -12.72
N LEU A 36 -16.05 8.72 -12.49
CA LEU A 36 -14.94 7.77 -12.31
C LEU A 36 -15.14 6.87 -11.08
N ARG A 37 -15.68 7.39 -9.97
CA ARG A 37 -16.08 6.54 -8.81
C ARG A 37 -17.15 5.52 -9.19
N GLY A 38 -18.12 5.90 -10.03
CA GLY A 38 -19.18 5.01 -10.50
C GLY A 38 -18.61 3.86 -11.33
N ILE A 39 -17.72 4.17 -12.28
CA ILE A 39 -17.08 3.16 -13.13
C ILE A 39 -16.19 2.24 -12.30
N ILE A 40 -15.31 2.78 -11.45
CA ILE A 40 -14.47 1.96 -10.55
C ILE A 40 -15.32 1.06 -9.64
N ALA A 41 -16.50 1.50 -9.19
CA ALA A 41 -17.40 0.65 -8.41
C ALA A 41 -18.02 -0.49 -9.23
N GLN A 42 -18.29 -0.29 -10.53
CA GLN A 42 -18.74 -1.34 -11.46
C GLN A 42 -17.62 -2.33 -11.77
N GLU A 43 -16.41 -1.85 -12.02
CA GLU A 43 -15.19 -2.66 -12.19
C GLU A 43 -14.95 -3.57 -10.98
N ASN A 44 -15.01 -3.02 -9.76
CA ASN A 44 -14.86 -3.78 -8.51
C ASN A 44 -16.04 -4.73 -8.20
N SER A 45 -17.09 -4.74 -9.03
CA SER A 45 -18.28 -5.58 -8.84
C SER A 45 -18.52 -6.56 -9.99
N ASP A 46 -17.55 -6.75 -10.90
CA ASP A 46 -17.67 -7.55 -12.14
C ASP A 46 -18.91 -7.20 -12.97
N ARG A 47 -19.34 -5.93 -12.91
CA ARG A 47 -20.49 -5.36 -13.65
C ARG A 47 -20.08 -4.34 -14.70
N SER A 48 -18.77 -4.19 -14.95
CA SER A 48 -18.26 -3.33 -16.01
C SER A 48 -18.37 -4.03 -17.36
N PHE A 49 -18.85 -3.30 -18.36
CA PHE A 49 -18.74 -3.64 -19.78
C PHE A 49 -17.71 -2.75 -20.50
N ILE A 50 -16.96 -1.95 -19.73
CA ILE A 50 -15.98 -1.00 -20.25
C ILE A 50 -14.64 -1.72 -20.41
N GLU A 51 -14.18 -1.80 -21.65
CA GLU A 51 -12.82 -2.19 -22.00
C GLU A 51 -11.88 -1.00 -21.78
N ILE A 52 -10.74 -1.24 -21.11
CA ILE A 52 -9.70 -0.24 -20.89
C ILE A 52 -8.79 -0.24 -22.12
N SER A 53 -8.68 0.91 -22.78
CA SER A 53 -7.77 1.14 -23.90
C SER A 53 -6.93 2.38 -23.59
N ASP A 54 -5.68 2.43 -24.03
CA ASP A 54 -4.86 3.64 -23.90
C ASP A 54 -5.07 4.51 -25.17
N PRO A 55 -5.75 5.67 -25.07
CA PRO A 55 -6.03 6.51 -26.23
C PRO A 55 -4.87 7.48 -26.54
N TYR A 56 -3.77 7.42 -25.79
CA TYR A 56 -2.66 8.38 -25.89
C TYR A 56 -1.41 7.76 -26.51
N GLU A 57 -0.75 8.53 -27.37
CA GLU A 57 0.57 8.16 -27.90
C GLU A 57 1.63 8.14 -26.78
N PHE A 58 2.68 7.33 -26.96
CA PHE A 58 3.79 7.21 -26.00
C PHE A 58 4.33 8.57 -25.54
N LYS A 59 4.49 9.51 -26.47
CA LYS A 59 5.01 10.86 -26.22
C LYS A 59 4.10 11.71 -25.32
N ASP A 60 2.78 11.62 -25.48
CA ASP A 60 1.82 12.35 -24.65
C ASP A 60 1.73 11.75 -23.25
N ASN A 61 1.76 10.42 -23.16
CA ASN A 61 1.92 9.70 -21.91
C ASN A 61 3.20 10.13 -21.16
N VAL A 62 4.36 10.18 -21.83
CA VAL A 62 5.63 10.66 -21.23
C VAL A 62 5.52 12.09 -20.72
N LYS A 63 4.74 12.96 -21.38
CA LYS A 63 4.52 14.35 -20.95
C LYS A 63 3.70 14.42 -19.65
N GLU A 64 2.50 13.83 -19.62
CA GLU A 64 1.63 13.83 -18.44
C GLU A 64 2.32 13.17 -17.24
N LEU A 65 3.10 12.11 -17.48
CA LEU A 65 3.88 11.42 -16.46
C LEU A 65 4.98 12.29 -15.87
N LYS A 66 5.74 13.03 -16.69
CA LYS A 66 6.80 13.93 -16.20
C LYS A 66 6.23 15.08 -15.36
N GLU A 67 5.11 15.66 -15.79
CA GLU A 67 4.40 16.68 -15.01
C GLU A 67 3.90 16.10 -13.67
N SER A 68 3.23 14.95 -13.71
CA SER A 68 2.72 14.25 -12.52
C SER A 68 3.84 13.84 -11.55
N ILE A 69 4.97 13.32 -12.04
CA ILE A 69 6.12 12.93 -11.23
C ILE A 69 6.78 14.13 -10.56
N ALA A 70 6.93 15.27 -11.25
CA ALA A 70 7.45 16.49 -10.64
C ALA A 70 6.54 17.00 -9.51
N ASP A 71 5.22 16.98 -9.71
CA ASP A 71 4.25 17.30 -8.65
C ASP A 71 4.33 16.33 -7.46
N ILE A 72 4.38 15.01 -7.74
CA ILE A 72 4.40 13.97 -6.71
C ILE A 72 5.70 14.06 -5.91
N SER A 73 6.84 14.24 -6.57
CA SER A 73 8.14 14.49 -5.92
C SER A 73 8.08 15.70 -4.97
N THR A 74 7.45 16.80 -5.40
CA THR A 74 7.20 17.95 -4.54
C THR A 74 6.33 17.61 -3.33
N LEU A 75 5.26 16.81 -3.50
CA LEU A 75 4.40 16.36 -2.39
C LEU A 75 5.11 15.41 -1.44
N VAL A 76 5.96 14.50 -1.94
CA VAL A 76 6.76 13.55 -1.14
C VAL A 76 7.81 14.31 -0.34
N SER A 77 8.52 15.28 -0.94
CA SER A 77 9.57 16.02 -0.24
C SER A 77 9.04 16.75 1.01
N ILE A 78 7.87 17.39 0.89
CA ILE A 78 7.18 18.10 2.00
C ILE A 78 6.30 17.21 2.89
N PHE A 79 6.15 15.92 2.59
CA PHE A 79 5.25 15.04 3.32
C PHE A 79 5.70 14.87 4.78
N GLN A 80 4.74 15.04 5.70
CA GLN A 80 4.89 14.74 7.12
C GLN A 80 3.61 14.04 7.59
N GLY A 81 3.74 12.80 8.09
CA GLY A 81 2.59 12.03 8.56
C GLY A 81 2.86 10.55 8.68
N ASN A 82 1.79 9.77 8.77
CA ASN A 82 1.82 8.31 8.75
C ASN A 82 0.93 7.76 7.63
N SER A 83 0.94 6.44 7.42
CA SER A 83 0.19 5.76 6.36
C SER A 83 -1.35 5.94 6.40
N ASN A 84 -1.91 6.37 7.54
CA ASN A 84 -3.34 6.69 7.67
C ASN A 84 -3.66 8.16 7.38
N SER A 85 -2.67 9.02 7.19
CA SER A 85 -2.87 10.43 6.86
C SER A 85 -3.44 10.61 5.45
N ASP A 86 -4.25 11.63 5.24
CA ASP A 86 -4.82 11.92 3.92
C ASP A 86 -3.75 12.40 2.93
N GLY A 87 -2.66 12.99 3.41
CA GLY A 87 -1.45 13.25 2.63
C GLY A 87 -0.87 11.97 2.04
N TYR A 88 -0.61 10.95 2.85
CA TYR A 88 -0.10 9.65 2.37
C TYR A 88 -1.05 9.01 1.36
N LYS A 89 -2.34 8.88 1.71
CA LYS A 89 -3.35 8.28 0.81
C LYS A 89 -3.48 9.04 -0.52
N ARG A 90 -3.31 10.37 -0.50
CA ARG A 90 -3.34 11.20 -1.71
C ARG A 90 -2.13 10.96 -2.59
N ILE A 91 -0.93 11.02 -2.03
CA ILE A 91 0.32 10.79 -2.77
C ILE A 91 0.32 9.35 -3.33
N SER A 92 0.03 8.37 -2.47
CA SER A 92 -0.10 6.95 -2.81
C SER A 92 -1.10 6.67 -3.94
N SER A 93 -2.27 7.35 -3.95
CA SER A 93 -3.23 7.26 -5.04
C SER A 93 -2.74 7.88 -6.35
N ARG A 94 -1.94 8.95 -6.30
CA ARG A 94 -1.35 9.56 -7.51
C ARG A 94 -0.18 8.73 -8.05
N LEU A 95 0.64 8.15 -7.19
CA LEU A 95 1.66 7.15 -7.57
C LEU A 95 1.01 5.94 -8.23
N THR A 96 -0.12 5.44 -7.70
CA THR A 96 -0.90 4.35 -8.31
C THR A 96 -1.35 4.70 -9.74
N HIS A 97 -1.86 5.92 -9.97
CA HIS A 97 -2.24 6.39 -11.30
C HIS A 97 -1.05 6.39 -12.28
N VAL A 98 0.04 7.06 -11.91
CA VAL A 98 1.27 7.16 -12.72
C VAL A 98 1.85 5.76 -13.02
N SER A 99 1.92 4.88 -12.02
CA SER A 99 2.38 3.49 -12.17
C SER A 99 1.51 2.69 -13.14
N GLN A 100 0.18 2.86 -13.09
CA GLN A 100 -0.75 2.17 -14.00
C GLN A 100 -0.65 2.67 -15.44
N ILE A 101 -0.39 3.96 -15.67
CA ILE A 101 -0.09 4.48 -17.02
C ILE A 101 1.18 3.80 -17.55
N VAL A 102 2.28 3.86 -16.79
CA VAL A 102 3.58 3.28 -17.20
C VAL A 102 3.47 1.78 -17.54
N GLN A 103 2.61 1.03 -16.84
CA GLN A 103 2.33 -0.38 -17.15
C GLN A 103 1.58 -0.59 -18.47
N ARG A 104 0.70 0.34 -18.87
CA ARG A 104 -0.13 0.26 -20.08
C ARG A 104 0.56 0.80 -21.34
N MET A 105 1.50 1.74 -21.19
CA MET A 105 2.25 2.32 -22.31
C MET A 105 2.92 1.24 -23.15
N SER A 106 2.55 1.20 -24.43
CA SER A 106 3.28 0.45 -25.45
C SER A 106 4.48 1.26 -25.94
N THR A 107 5.49 0.58 -26.47
CA THR A 107 6.78 1.13 -26.89
C THR A 107 7.15 0.54 -28.24
N GLU A 108 7.53 1.39 -29.19
CA GLU A 108 7.86 0.98 -30.56
C GLU A 108 9.37 0.79 -30.77
N ASP A 109 10.22 1.46 -29.97
CA ASP A 109 11.69 1.37 -30.08
C ASP A 109 12.43 1.31 -28.72
N ASP A 110 13.73 1.00 -28.78
CA ASP A 110 14.62 0.86 -27.61
C ASP A 110 14.77 2.16 -26.79
N ASN A 111 14.61 3.34 -27.40
CA ASN A 111 14.66 4.63 -26.70
C ASN A 111 13.36 4.90 -25.93
N GLU A 112 12.22 4.51 -26.50
CA GLU A 112 10.93 4.53 -25.80
C GLU A 112 10.94 3.57 -24.62
N GLU A 113 11.38 2.32 -24.81
CA GLU A 113 11.49 1.36 -23.70
C GLU A 113 12.47 1.85 -22.64
N LYS A 114 13.64 2.39 -23.01
CA LYS A 114 14.57 3.02 -22.06
C LYS A 114 13.94 4.20 -21.31
N THR A 115 13.11 5.00 -21.97
CA THR A 115 12.39 6.13 -21.34
C THR A 115 11.32 5.63 -20.37
N LYS A 116 10.56 4.60 -20.73
CA LYS A 116 9.58 3.92 -19.88
C LYS A 116 10.24 3.32 -18.64
N GLN A 117 11.40 2.68 -18.78
CA GLN A 117 12.16 2.12 -17.67
C GLN A 117 12.72 3.19 -16.72
N ASP A 118 13.20 4.34 -17.24
CA ASP A 118 13.63 5.44 -16.37
C ASP A 118 12.46 6.06 -15.59
N ILE A 119 11.30 6.24 -16.25
CA ILE A 119 10.08 6.70 -15.58
C ILE A 119 9.63 5.70 -14.51
N LEU A 120 9.59 4.40 -14.82
CA LEU A 120 9.27 3.35 -13.85
C LEU A 120 10.21 3.39 -12.63
N ARG A 121 11.51 3.56 -12.86
CA ARG A 121 12.50 3.73 -11.78
C ARG A 121 12.21 4.97 -10.93
N GLN A 122 11.85 6.11 -11.54
CA GLN A 122 11.48 7.32 -10.80
C GLN A 122 10.22 7.11 -9.93
N VAL A 123 9.21 6.39 -10.43
CA VAL A 123 8.00 6.04 -9.66
C VAL A 123 8.35 5.15 -8.46
N LEU A 124 9.15 4.10 -8.66
CA LEU A 124 9.57 3.19 -7.60
C LEU A 124 10.43 3.88 -6.53
N LEU A 125 11.28 4.84 -6.91
CA LEU A 125 12.03 5.67 -5.96
C LEU A 125 11.08 6.56 -5.15
N LEU A 126 10.09 7.20 -5.77
CA LEU A 126 9.11 8.03 -5.05
C LEU A 126 8.17 7.22 -4.13
N GLU A 127 7.87 5.97 -4.47
CA GLU A 127 7.18 5.03 -3.56
C GLU A 127 8.05 4.72 -2.34
N ALA A 128 9.34 4.41 -2.53
CA ALA A 128 10.28 4.15 -1.43
C ALA A 128 10.51 5.39 -0.55
N ASP A 129 10.72 6.57 -1.14
CA ASP A 129 10.90 7.84 -0.43
C ASP A 129 9.66 8.20 0.41
N LEU A 130 8.45 7.92 -0.10
CA LEU A 130 7.20 8.14 0.62
C LEU A 130 7.09 7.20 1.84
N ASP A 131 7.41 5.92 1.66
CA ASP A 131 7.36 4.92 2.73
C ASP A 131 8.46 5.14 3.78
N GLU A 132 9.66 5.62 3.43
CA GLU A 132 10.69 6.04 4.39
C GLU A 132 10.22 7.24 5.24
N LYS A 133 9.49 8.18 4.63
CA LYS A 133 8.91 9.34 5.32
C LYS A 133 7.69 9.02 6.20
N VAL A 134 7.12 7.82 6.14
CA VAL A 134 6.06 7.40 7.06
C VAL A 134 6.64 7.26 8.46
N ILE A 135 6.33 8.23 9.32
CA ILE A 135 7.00 8.35 10.63
C ILE A 135 6.74 7.11 11.50
N VAL A 136 7.83 6.53 12.01
CA VAL A 136 7.86 5.45 13.01
C VAL A 136 7.38 5.96 14.38
N LEU A 137 6.09 6.29 14.49
CA LEU A 137 5.43 6.69 15.74
C LEU A 137 5.09 5.48 16.65
N THR A 138 6.06 4.59 16.86
CA THR A 138 5.87 3.30 17.54
C THR A 138 6.68 3.12 18.82
N THR A 139 7.35 4.16 19.32
CA THR A 139 8.10 4.15 20.57
C THR A 139 7.61 5.25 21.54
N PRO A 140 6.77 4.92 22.53
CA PRO A 140 6.68 5.75 23.73
C PRO A 140 8.00 5.69 24.50
N PRO A 141 8.41 6.75 25.23
CA PRO A 141 9.64 6.75 25.99
C PRO A 141 9.58 5.73 27.13
N VAL A 142 10.54 4.81 27.17
CA VAL A 142 10.69 3.84 28.26
C VAL A 142 11.14 4.57 29.52
N ILE A 143 10.22 4.77 30.46
CA ILE A 143 10.56 5.15 31.83
C ILE A 143 11.18 3.92 32.50
N ALA A 144 12.50 3.92 32.64
CA ALA A 144 13.21 2.87 33.35
C ALA A 144 12.86 2.90 34.85
N ASN A 145 12.59 1.74 35.43
CA ASN A 145 12.61 1.53 36.89
C ASN A 145 13.29 0.18 37.20
N PRO A 146 14.04 0.06 38.31
CA PRO A 146 15.04 -1.01 38.46
C PRO A 146 14.62 -2.21 39.33
N VAL A 147 15.12 -3.40 38.92
CA VAL A 147 15.74 -4.48 39.72
C VAL A 147 15.05 -5.01 41.00
N SER A 148 14.72 -6.31 40.97
CA SER A 148 14.92 -7.33 42.04
C SER A 148 14.79 -8.72 41.37
N GLN A 149 15.80 -9.59 41.27
CA GLN A 149 16.34 -10.53 42.29
C GLN A 149 15.24 -11.41 42.96
N SER A 150 15.32 -12.75 43.09
CA SER A 150 16.24 -13.81 42.59
C SER A 150 15.57 -15.21 42.69
N THR A 151 16.16 -16.25 42.08
CA THR A 151 15.77 -17.70 42.02
C THR A 151 16.05 -18.48 43.35
N PRO A 152 15.97 -19.84 43.51
CA PRO A 152 15.57 -20.98 42.61
C PRO A 152 14.70 -22.12 43.25
N SER A 153 14.32 -23.18 42.49
CA SER A 153 14.64 -24.62 42.75
C SER A 153 13.74 -25.65 41.99
N HIS A 154 14.37 -26.75 41.52
CA HIS A 154 13.78 -27.86 40.73
C HIS A 154 13.24 -29.03 41.59
N PRO A 155 12.31 -29.85 41.07
CA PRO A 155 12.66 -31.09 40.31
C PRO A 155 12.00 -31.11 38.89
N SER A 156 11.94 -32.19 38.08
CA SER A 156 12.95 -33.20 37.66
C SER A 156 12.40 -33.97 36.41
N LEU A 157 13.11 -35.04 35.97
CA LEU A 157 12.79 -36.06 34.95
C LEU A 157 12.98 -35.77 33.45
N SER A 158 13.36 -36.86 32.76
CA SER A 158 13.96 -36.95 31.41
C SER A 158 12.90 -37.22 30.30
N PRO A 159 13.28 -37.24 29.00
CA PRO A 159 12.37 -36.83 27.92
C PRO A 159 11.37 -37.91 27.49
N GLN A 160 10.13 -37.49 27.22
CA GLN A 160 9.19 -38.25 26.41
C GLN A 160 8.97 -37.55 25.07
N SER A 161 9.33 -38.24 23.99
CA SER A 161 8.99 -37.84 22.63
C SER A 161 7.47 -37.90 22.44
N THR A 162 6.81 -36.74 22.45
CA THR A 162 5.38 -36.63 22.13
C THR A 162 5.21 -36.06 20.74
N SER A 163 4.60 -36.85 19.83
CA SER A 163 4.27 -36.40 18.49
C SER A 163 3.30 -35.21 18.54
N VAL A 164 3.78 -34.03 18.14
CA VAL A 164 3.03 -32.78 18.28
C VAL A 164 1.84 -32.78 17.33
N LYS A 165 0.65 -33.09 17.88
CA LYS A 165 -0.62 -32.97 17.16
C LYS A 165 -0.83 -31.50 16.78
N LYS A 166 -0.94 -31.22 15.49
CA LYS A 166 -1.17 -29.87 14.95
C LYS A 166 -2.56 -29.38 15.37
N VAL A 167 -2.63 -28.51 16.38
CA VAL A 167 -3.88 -27.83 16.78
C VAL A 167 -4.09 -26.59 15.89
N PRO A 168 -5.19 -26.49 15.14
CA PRO A 168 -5.48 -25.30 14.32
C PRO A 168 -5.59 -24.03 15.15
N VAL A 169 -5.10 -22.90 14.63
CA VAL A 169 -5.01 -21.60 15.33
C VAL A 169 -6.37 -21.12 15.87
N CYS A 170 -7.47 -21.41 15.18
CA CYS A 170 -8.83 -21.09 15.63
C CYS A 170 -9.25 -21.80 16.93
N LYS A 171 -8.52 -22.83 17.37
CA LYS A 171 -8.75 -23.55 18.64
C LYS A 171 -7.82 -23.11 19.77
N TRP A 172 -6.99 -22.08 19.57
CA TRP A 172 -6.02 -21.59 20.58
C TRP A 172 -6.63 -20.66 21.64
N GLY A 173 -7.96 -20.65 21.80
CA GLY A 173 -8.66 -19.85 22.83
C GLY A 173 -8.66 -18.33 22.62
N MET A 174 -8.06 -17.84 21.53
CA MET A 174 -7.99 -16.40 21.25
C MET A 174 -9.37 -15.82 20.95
N LYS A 175 -9.77 -14.78 21.70
CA LYS A 175 -10.90 -13.93 21.33
C LYS A 175 -10.56 -13.17 20.04
N LYS A 176 -11.59 -12.80 19.26
CA LYS A 176 -11.47 -12.19 17.93
C LYS A 176 -10.39 -11.10 17.89
N PHE A 177 -9.51 -11.15 16.88
CA PHE A 177 -8.43 -10.18 16.69
C PHE A 177 -8.99 -8.77 16.47
N PHE A 178 -8.83 -7.91 17.48
CA PHE A 178 -9.12 -6.48 17.41
C PHE A 178 -7.94 -5.72 18.05
N GLY A 179 -7.33 -4.82 17.29
CA GLY A 179 -6.25 -3.96 17.78
C GLY A 179 -4.91 -4.65 18.09
N ARG A 180 -3.91 -3.84 18.45
CA ARG A 180 -2.52 -4.29 18.68
C ARG A 180 -2.38 -5.27 19.86
N GLU A 181 -3.22 -5.14 20.88
CA GLU A 181 -3.22 -6.03 22.06
C GLU A 181 -3.48 -7.49 21.69
N SER A 182 -4.37 -7.73 20.72
CA SER A 182 -4.62 -9.09 20.22
C SER A 182 -3.42 -9.69 19.46
N LEU A 183 -2.55 -8.86 18.88
CA LEU A 183 -1.32 -9.29 18.21
C LEU A 183 -0.21 -9.60 19.23
N VAL A 184 -0.05 -8.78 20.28
CA VAL A 184 0.93 -9.05 21.36
C VAL A 184 0.61 -10.38 22.03
N ASN A 185 -0.65 -10.58 22.44
CA ASN A 185 -1.11 -11.84 23.04
C ASN A 185 -0.92 -13.06 22.12
N PHE A 186 -0.97 -12.88 20.79
CA PHE A 186 -0.70 -13.94 19.82
C PHE A 186 0.80 -14.29 19.73
N LEU A 187 1.66 -13.27 19.74
CA LEU A 187 3.11 -13.44 19.67
C LEU A 187 3.66 -14.08 20.96
N GLU A 188 3.21 -13.64 22.13
CA GLU A 188 3.54 -14.27 23.42
C GLU A 188 3.10 -15.74 23.48
N LEU A 189 1.92 -16.06 22.93
CA LEU A 189 1.43 -17.43 22.84
C LEU A 189 2.25 -18.28 21.85
N ILE A 190 2.70 -17.70 20.73
CA ILE A 190 3.63 -18.36 19.79
C ILE A 190 4.97 -18.65 20.46
N ASP A 191 5.59 -17.70 21.14
CA ASP A 191 6.89 -17.90 21.79
C ASP A 191 6.79 -18.88 22.97
N SER A 192 5.66 -18.91 23.68
CA SER A 192 5.35 -19.93 24.69
C SER A 192 5.27 -21.33 24.05
N LEU A 193 4.56 -21.47 22.92
CA LEU A 193 4.43 -22.74 22.18
C LEU A 193 5.74 -23.17 21.49
N LYS A 194 6.63 -22.23 21.16
CA LYS A 194 7.97 -22.47 20.62
C LYS A 194 8.91 -22.97 21.70
N SER A 195 8.93 -22.31 22.85
CA SER A 195 9.73 -22.70 24.02
C SER A 195 9.29 -24.07 24.58
N SER A 196 8.00 -24.40 24.51
CA SER A 196 7.48 -25.72 24.90
C SER A 196 7.84 -26.87 23.93
N ARG A 197 8.59 -26.61 22.85
CA ARG A 197 9.03 -27.60 21.85
C ARG A 197 10.55 -27.70 21.71
N GLY A 198 11.31 -26.92 22.50
CA GLY A 198 12.77 -26.95 22.57
C GLY A 198 13.26 -27.81 23.73
#